data_AF-A0ABD1VWT0-F1
#
_entry.id   AF-A0ABD1VWT0-F1
#
_cell.length_a   1.000
_cell.length_b   1.000
_cell.length_c   1.000
_cell.angle_alpha   90.00
_cell.angle_beta   90.00
_cell.angle_gamma   90.00
#
_symmetry.space_group_name_H-M   'P 1'
#
loop_
_entity.id
_entity.type
_entity.pdbx_description
1 polymer ?
#
loop_
_entity_poly.entity_id
_entity_poly.type
_entity_poly.pdbx_seq_one_letter_code
_entity_poly.pdbx_strand_id
1 'polypeptide(L)'
;MAYVNDKQNIVSALCKHLSLDPKAFSSVLDKDLKSLCTSILKSSKDGDAPANDNELMKWIGFAEKFLAKSETPFKALSDLNEELITKSVVLGNGLKPSAADVIVYSVIHANVICLSSSDRAKLPHLLRWMDYIQNKEEFAKLFETVLIEKTQFVPQALKTVKKVEDSNAKRTAPETKNASSSVKVDLKEKKPADMQKKKAEGVSQAAVDKKKLPEKEVDKKEEELSVSLLKIQIGLIRKAWKHPSADSLLVEEIDIGEAKCRQVVSGLAKYCNPDQLTNRRVVLITNVKPGKLRDVMSEGLVLCASNQDHTAVEPLLAPEGAKIGECVAFSGHDGKPEDVLNPKKKQLDKITPDLIQKFTLKYFPPARVNRLKHEISNFQQSELKNFHEAWKRFKELLRNCPIHGFLLAAQNHYFYSRLAPTSRSSVDYAIGGSIQNRSVGDLHDLYETMSDQFVM
;
A
#
# COMPACT_ATOMS: atom_id res chain seq x y z
N MET A 1 -24.56 -12.74 -33.73
CA MET A 1 -25.31 -12.54 -32.48
C MET A 1 -24.37 -12.25 -31.31
N ALA A 2 -23.62 -13.22 -30.76
CA ALA A 2 -22.74 -13.03 -29.59
C ALA A 2 -21.93 -11.70 -29.58
N TYR A 3 -21.17 -11.43 -30.65
CA TYR A 3 -20.36 -10.21 -30.84
C TYR A 3 -21.11 -8.87 -30.66
N VAL A 4 -22.42 -8.84 -30.91
CA VAL A 4 -23.28 -7.65 -30.70
C VAL A 4 -23.56 -7.45 -29.21
N ASN A 5 -23.75 -8.54 -28.47
CA ASN A 5 -23.94 -8.52 -27.02
C ASN A 5 -22.64 -8.08 -26.30
N ASP A 6 -21.49 -8.56 -26.76
CA ASP A 6 -20.19 -8.19 -26.21
C ASP A 6 -19.94 -6.67 -26.34
N LYS A 7 -20.20 -6.10 -27.53
CA LYS A 7 -20.17 -4.63 -27.74
C LYS A 7 -21.18 -3.89 -26.87
N GLN A 8 -22.42 -4.37 -26.77
CA GLN A 8 -23.48 -3.74 -25.97
C GLN A 8 -23.12 -3.70 -24.47
N ASN A 9 -22.43 -4.73 -23.98
CA ASN A 9 -21.88 -4.78 -22.64
C ASN A 9 -20.76 -3.75 -22.45
N ILE A 10 -19.82 -3.62 -23.39
CA ILE A 10 -18.77 -2.58 -23.35
C ILE A 10 -19.37 -1.17 -23.33
N VAL A 11 -20.36 -0.89 -24.20
CA VAL A 11 -21.08 0.40 -24.22
C VAL A 11 -21.70 0.68 -22.85
N SER A 12 -22.43 -0.30 -22.31
CA SER A 12 -23.16 -0.15 -21.04
C SER A 12 -22.21 0.05 -19.85
N ALA A 13 -21.08 -0.66 -19.83
CA ALA A 13 -20.05 -0.56 -18.80
C ALA A 13 -19.29 0.77 -18.87
N LEU A 14 -18.84 1.19 -20.07
CA LEU A 14 -18.18 2.49 -20.28
C LEU A 14 -19.10 3.67 -19.95
N CYS A 15 -20.35 3.63 -20.41
CA CYS A 15 -21.30 4.70 -20.13
C CYS A 15 -21.58 4.79 -18.62
N LYS A 16 -21.70 3.65 -17.91
CA LYS A 16 -21.85 3.67 -16.46
C LYS A 16 -20.63 4.23 -15.73
N HIS A 17 -19.42 3.82 -16.12
CA HIS A 17 -18.15 4.35 -15.58
C HIS A 17 -18.03 5.87 -15.78
N LEU A 18 -18.43 6.37 -16.96
CA LEU A 18 -18.37 7.79 -17.33
C LEU A 18 -19.62 8.60 -16.92
N SER A 19 -20.60 8.00 -16.24
CA SER A 19 -21.89 8.62 -15.87
C SER A 19 -22.69 9.19 -17.07
N LEU A 20 -22.70 8.47 -18.19
CA LEU A 20 -23.45 8.75 -19.42
C LEU A 20 -24.64 7.79 -19.59
N ASP A 21 -25.67 8.16 -20.37
CA ASP A 21 -26.78 7.26 -20.73
C ASP A 21 -26.37 6.32 -21.88
N PRO A 22 -26.35 4.98 -21.69
CA PRO A 22 -26.06 4.02 -22.75
C PRO A 22 -26.97 4.15 -23.99
N LYS A 23 -28.21 4.64 -23.83
CA LYS A 23 -29.17 4.78 -24.94
C LYS A 23 -28.68 5.75 -26.02
N ALA A 24 -27.92 6.77 -25.64
CA ALA A 24 -27.36 7.77 -26.57
C ALA A 24 -26.42 7.17 -27.62
N PHE A 25 -25.88 5.96 -27.38
CA PHE A 25 -24.89 5.31 -28.24
C PHE A 25 -25.42 4.05 -28.96
N SER A 26 -26.70 3.70 -28.77
CA SER A 26 -27.31 2.50 -29.37
C SER A 26 -27.31 2.50 -30.91
N SER A 27 -27.33 3.67 -31.55
CA SER A 27 -27.19 3.86 -33.00
C SER A 27 -25.75 3.81 -33.53
N VAL A 28 -24.77 3.58 -32.65
CA VAL A 28 -23.32 3.59 -32.95
C VAL A 28 -22.72 2.17 -32.90
N LEU A 29 -23.49 1.18 -32.44
CA LEU A 29 -23.04 -0.18 -32.12
C LEU A 29 -22.44 -0.95 -33.31
N ASP A 30 -22.87 -0.64 -34.54
CA ASP A 30 -22.39 -1.27 -35.77
C ASP A 30 -20.95 -0.89 -36.13
N LYS A 31 -20.41 0.22 -35.61
CA LYS A 31 -19.04 0.68 -35.88
C LYS A 31 -17.97 -0.19 -35.22
N ASP A 32 -16.72 -0.05 -35.65
CA ASP A 32 -15.54 -0.64 -34.99
C ASP A 32 -15.43 -0.24 -33.51
N LEU A 33 -14.77 -1.07 -32.68
CA LEU A 33 -14.68 -0.82 -31.24
C LEU A 33 -13.91 0.48 -30.97
N LYS A 34 -12.84 0.74 -31.72
CA LYS A 34 -12.04 1.96 -31.62
C LYS A 34 -12.86 3.22 -31.83
N SER A 35 -13.64 3.34 -32.91
CA SER A 35 -14.46 4.53 -33.16
C SER A 35 -15.67 4.63 -32.22
N LEU A 36 -16.23 3.50 -31.77
CA LEU A 36 -17.27 3.45 -30.73
C LEU A 36 -16.76 3.98 -29.38
N CYS A 37 -15.65 3.43 -28.87
CA CYS A 37 -15.04 3.89 -27.62
C CYS A 37 -14.61 5.37 -27.70
N THR A 38 -14.03 5.78 -28.83
CA THR A 38 -13.66 7.19 -29.09
C THR A 38 -14.88 8.11 -29.09
N SER A 39 -16.04 7.67 -29.58
CA SER A 39 -17.28 8.46 -29.59
C SER A 39 -17.86 8.64 -28.18
N ILE A 40 -17.83 7.58 -27.36
CA ILE A 40 -18.28 7.63 -25.95
C ILE A 40 -17.36 8.53 -25.12
N LEU A 41 -16.04 8.36 -25.24
CA LEU A 41 -15.06 9.16 -24.48
C LEU A 41 -15.14 10.66 -24.79
N LYS A 42 -15.30 11.03 -26.07
CA LYS A 42 -15.52 12.43 -26.50
C LYS A 42 -16.85 13.04 -26.00
N SER A 43 -17.74 12.24 -25.43
CA SER A 43 -19.02 12.69 -24.85
C SER A 43 -18.95 12.88 -23.32
N SER A 44 -17.79 12.62 -22.70
CA SER A 44 -17.56 12.90 -21.28
C SER A 44 -17.39 14.40 -21.01
N LYS A 45 -17.63 14.83 -19.76
CA LYS A 45 -17.54 16.25 -19.36
C LYS A 45 -16.10 16.72 -19.05
N ASP A 46 -15.17 15.80 -18.80
CA ASP A 46 -13.74 16.12 -18.69
C ASP A 46 -13.14 16.32 -20.10
N GLY A 47 -13.38 17.52 -20.65
CA GLY A 47 -13.13 17.88 -22.05
C GLY A 47 -11.68 18.01 -22.51
N ASP A 48 -10.73 17.31 -21.87
CA ASP A 48 -9.32 17.25 -22.32
C ASP A 48 -8.67 15.86 -22.09
N ALA A 49 -9.47 14.79 -22.12
CA ALA A 49 -8.94 13.44 -22.31
C ALA A 49 -8.49 13.28 -23.79
N PRO A 50 -7.19 13.14 -24.09
CA PRO A 50 -6.72 13.16 -25.47
C PRO A 50 -7.22 11.93 -26.22
N ALA A 51 -8.00 12.15 -27.28
CA ALA A 51 -8.51 11.09 -28.17
C ALA A 51 -7.41 10.34 -28.97
N ASN A 52 -6.14 10.63 -28.67
CA ASN A 52 -4.92 10.04 -29.23
C ASN A 52 -3.97 9.51 -28.12
N ASP A 53 -4.46 9.21 -26.91
CA ASP A 53 -3.65 8.46 -25.93
C ASP A 53 -3.22 7.11 -26.54
N ASN A 54 -1.92 6.97 -26.75
CA ASN A 54 -1.32 5.85 -27.44
C ASN A 54 -1.38 4.56 -26.61
N GLU A 55 -1.42 4.66 -25.28
CA GLU A 55 -1.58 3.50 -24.39
C GLU A 55 -3.05 3.05 -24.30
N LEU A 56 -4.01 3.98 -24.29
CA LEU A 56 -5.43 3.64 -24.44
C LEU A 56 -5.70 2.95 -25.79
N MET A 57 -5.08 3.43 -26.88
CA MET A 57 -5.19 2.82 -28.20
C MET A 57 -4.57 1.41 -28.25
N LYS A 58 -3.48 1.15 -27.50
CA LYS A 58 -2.94 -0.22 -27.32
C LYS A 58 -3.99 -1.14 -26.68
N TRP A 59 -4.66 -0.71 -25.62
CA TRP A 59 -5.67 -1.52 -24.92
C TRP A 59 -6.95 -1.74 -25.73
N ILE A 60 -7.39 -0.75 -26.51
CA ILE A 60 -8.47 -0.92 -27.50
C ILE A 60 -8.08 -1.96 -28.55
N GLY A 61 -6.86 -1.90 -29.11
CA GLY A 61 -6.37 -2.89 -30.09
C GLY A 61 -6.25 -4.32 -29.52
N PHE A 62 -5.88 -4.46 -28.24
CA PHE A 62 -5.92 -5.75 -27.54
C PHE A 62 -7.35 -6.29 -27.43
N ALA A 63 -8.32 -5.44 -27.06
CA ALA A 63 -9.73 -5.81 -26.99
C ALA A 63 -10.31 -6.19 -28.36
N GLU A 64 -9.94 -5.49 -29.43
CA GLU A 64 -10.36 -5.82 -30.81
C GLU A 64 -9.87 -7.19 -31.27
N LYS A 65 -8.59 -7.55 -31.02
CA LYS A 65 -8.06 -8.90 -31.30
C LYS A 65 -8.85 -10.01 -30.60
N PHE A 66 -9.20 -9.77 -29.33
CA PHE A 66 -9.87 -10.75 -28.48
C PHE A 66 -11.34 -10.95 -28.91
N LEU A 67 -12.06 -9.86 -29.22
CA LEU A 67 -13.39 -9.91 -29.85
C LEU A 67 -13.35 -10.59 -31.22
N ALA A 68 -12.31 -10.37 -32.01
CA ALA A 68 -12.08 -11.01 -33.32
C ALA A 68 -11.65 -12.49 -33.21
N LYS A 69 -11.35 -12.98 -32.00
CA LYS A 69 -10.85 -14.36 -31.73
C LYS A 69 -9.60 -14.72 -32.54
N SER A 70 -8.76 -13.74 -32.86
CA SER A 70 -7.59 -13.90 -33.74
C SER A 70 -6.37 -14.51 -33.04
N GLU A 71 -6.37 -14.56 -31.71
CA GLU A 71 -5.32 -15.16 -30.87
C GLU A 71 -5.94 -16.22 -29.95
N THR A 72 -5.15 -17.20 -29.51
CA THR A 72 -5.64 -18.22 -28.57
C THR A 72 -5.98 -17.56 -27.22
N PRO A 73 -7.24 -17.63 -26.73
CA PRO A 73 -7.67 -16.81 -25.59
C PRO A 73 -6.80 -16.97 -24.35
N PHE A 74 -6.44 -18.21 -23.99
CA PHE A 74 -5.58 -18.47 -22.84
C PHE A 74 -4.18 -17.81 -22.95
N LYS A 75 -3.61 -17.70 -24.16
CA LYS A 75 -2.31 -17.03 -24.34
C LYS A 75 -2.46 -15.52 -24.11
N ALA A 76 -3.45 -14.87 -24.72
CA ALA A 76 -3.70 -13.45 -24.51
C ALA A 76 -4.01 -13.11 -23.03
N LEU A 77 -4.69 -14.02 -22.31
CA LEU A 77 -4.90 -13.91 -20.86
C LEU A 77 -3.61 -14.11 -20.05
N SER A 78 -2.71 -14.99 -20.48
CA SER A 78 -1.39 -15.20 -19.86
C SER A 78 -0.47 -14.00 -20.08
N ASP A 79 -0.40 -13.47 -21.30
CA ASP A 79 0.42 -12.29 -21.64
C ASP A 79 -0.08 -11.05 -20.84
N LEU A 80 -1.39 -10.92 -20.63
CA LEU A 80 -1.99 -9.90 -19.75
C LEU A 80 -1.73 -10.15 -18.25
N ASN A 81 -1.68 -11.40 -17.79
CA ASN A 81 -1.33 -11.74 -16.41
C ASN A 81 0.07 -11.23 -16.04
N GLU A 82 1.04 -11.35 -16.96
CA GLU A 82 2.40 -10.86 -16.73
C GLU A 82 2.46 -9.32 -16.68
N GLU A 83 1.73 -8.61 -17.55
CA GLU A 83 1.60 -7.14 -17.44
C GLU A 83 0.94 -6.68 -16.13
N LEU A 84 0.12 -7.53 -15.52
CA LEU A 84 -0.58 -7.27 -14.25
C LEU A 84 0.23 -7.63 -12.99
N ILE A 85 1.48 -8.09 -13.10
CA ILE A 85 2.35 -8.36 -11.94
C ILE A 85 2.54 -7.10 -11.08
N THR A 86 2.84 -5.96 -11.72
CA THR A 86 3.17 -4.69 -11.04
C THR A 86 2.04 -3.65 -11.07
N LYS A 87 0.97 -3.91 -11.83
CA LYS A 87 -0.11 -2.96 -12.11
C LYS A 87 -1.39 -3.28 -11.32
N SER A 88 -1.98 -2.27 -10.67
CA SER A 88 -3.34 -2.41 -10.10
C SER A 88 -4.45 -2.10 -11.11
N VAL A 89 -4.12 -1.38 -12.18
CA VAL A 89 -4.98 -1.00 -13.32
C VAL A 89 -4.15 -1.00 -14.60
N VAL A 90 -4.76 -1.26 -15.77
CA VAL A 90 -4.02 -1.45 -17.03
C VAL A 90 -3.43 -0.16 -17.61
N LEU A 91 -4.05 0.98 -17.29
CA LEU A 91 -3.68 2.33 -17.72
C LEU A 91 -3.79 3.31 -16.53
N GLY A 92 -2.81 4.22 -16.42
CA GLY A 92 -2.76 5.23 -15.35
C GLY A 92 -2.13 4.73 -14.04
N ASN A 93 -1.79 5.69 -13.17
CA ASN A 93 -0.95 5.48 -11.97
C ASN A 93 -1.78 5.34 -10.67
N GLY A 94 -2.99 4.77 -10.72
CA GLY A 94 -4.03 5.03 -9.71
C GLY A 94 -4.62 3.83 -8.97
N LEU A 95 -5.34 4.14 -7.88
CA LEU A 95 -6.29 3.26 -7.18
C LEU A 95 -7.74 3.49 -7.64
N LYS A 96 -7.92 3.73 -8.95
CA LYS A 96 -9.22 3.87 -9.64
C LYS A 96 -9.12 3.18 -11.00
N PRO A 97 -10.10 2.36 -11.41
CA PRO A 97 -10.19 1.85 -12.77
C PRO A 97 -10.16 2.98 -13.81
N SER A 98 -9.60 2.68 -14.98
CA SER A 98 -9.66 3.54 -16.16
C SER A 98 -10.69 3.02 -17.17
N ALA A 99 -11.02 3.83 -18.18
CA ALA A 99 -11.78 3.37 -19.34
C ALA A 99 -11.12 2.17 -20.04
N ALA A 100 -9.79 2.06 -20.03
CA ALA A 100 -9.08 0.90 -20.58
C ALA A 100 -9.34 -0.37 -19.74
N ASP A 101 -9.38 -0.28 -18.42
CA ASP A 101 -9.73 -1.41 -17.55
C ASP A 101 -11.16 -1.89 -17.84
N VAL A 102 -12.11 -0.97 -17.97
CA VAL A 102 -13.52 -1.27 -18.25
C VAL A 102 -13.70 -1.95 -19.62
N ILE A 103 -12.97 -1.49 -20.65
CA ILE A 103 -12.96 -2.11 -21.99
C ILE A 103 -12.37 -3.52 -21.93
N VAL A 104 -11.17 -3.67 -21.36
CA VAL A 104 -10.46 -4.95 -21.29
C VAL A 104 -11.25 -5.97 -20.45
N TYR A 105 -11.78 -5.55 -19.30
CA TYR A 105 -12.61 -6.38 -18.43
C TYR A 105 -13.83 -6.91 -19.19
N SER A 106 -14.59 -6.00 -19.82
CA SER A 106 -15.82 -6.33 -20.54
C SER A 106 -15.63 -7.39 -21.63
N VAL A 107 -14.48 -7.36 -22.31
CA VAL A 107 -14.16 -8.25 -23.42
C VAL A 107 -13.65 -9.62 -22.96
N ILE A 108 -12.81 -9.66 -21.92
CA ILE A 108 -12.19 -10.91 -21.49
C ILE A 108 -12.99 -11.68 -20.42
N HIS A 109 -13.94 -11.02 -19.76
CA HIS A 109 -14.77 -11.55 -18.67
C HIS A 109 -15.36 -12.93 -18.97
N ALA A 110 -16.11 -13.07 -20.06
CA ALA A 110 -16.76 -14.33 -20.42
C ALA A 110 -15.76 -15.48 -20.63
N ASN A 111 -14.55 -15.19 -21.12
CA ASN A 111 -13.51 -16.21 -21.30
C ASN A 111 -12.91 -16.63 -19.97
N VAL A 112 -12.69 -15.71 -19.03
CA VAL A 112 -12.20 -16.01 -17.67
C VAL A 112 -13.23 -16.82 -16.87
N ILE A 113 -14.54 -16.55 -17.04
CA ILE A 113 -15.58 -17.39 -16.44
C ILE A 113 -15.56 -18.81 -17.04
N CYS A 114 -15.36 -18.96 -18.35
CA CYS A 114 -15.27 -20.28 -18.98
C CYS A 114 -13.95 -21.04 -18.73
N LEU A 115 -12.94 -20.47 -18.04
CA LEU A 115 -11.72 -21.18 -17.67
C LEU A 115 -11.95 -22.23 -16.57
N SER A 116 -11.27 -23.38 -16.70
CA SER A 116 -11.19 -24.39 -15.65
C SER A 116 -10.50 -23.86 -14.39
N SER A 117 -10.74 -24.47 -13.22
CA SER A 117 -10.04 -24.12 -11.97
C SER A 117 -8.52 -24.25 -12.09
N SER A 118 -8.03 -25.26 -12.82
CA SER A 118 -6.60 -25.46 -13.12
C SER A 118 -6.01 -24.32 -13.97
N ASP A 119 -6.77 -23.79 -14.93
CA ASP A 119 -6.32 -22.69 -15.79
C ASP A 119 -6.44 -21.33 -15.09
N ARG A 120 -7.48 -21.12 -14.28
CA ARG A 120 -7.63 -19.97 -13.38
C ARG A 120 -6.45 -19.87 -12.41
N ALA A 121 -6.02 -20.99 -11.82
CA ALA A 121 -4.89 -21.03 -10.88
C ALA A 121 -3.54 -20.56 -11.48
N LYS A 122 -3.39 -20.60 -12.81
CA LYS A 122 -2.20 -20.12 -13.54
C LYS A 122 -2.20 -18.61 -13.76
N LEU A 123 -3.31 -17.91 -13.48
CA LEU A 123 -3.52 -16.50 -13.82
C LEU A 123 -3.81 -15.62 -12.57
N PRO A 124 -2.97 -15.67 -11.51
CA PRO A 124 -3.28 -15.05 -10.22
C PRO A 124 -3.34 -13.52 -10.26
N HIS A 125 -2.53 -12.87 -11.11
CA HIS A 125 -2.50 -11.40 -11.21
C HIS A 125 -3.69 -10.88 -12.01
N LEU A 126 -4.08 -11.61 -13.05
CA LEU A 126 -5.33 -11.38 -13.79
C LEU A 126 -6.56 -11.54 -12.88
N LEU A 127 -6.64 -12.60 -12.08
CA LEU A 127 -7.77 -12.80 -11.16
C LEU A 127 -7.81 -11.76 -10.04
N ARG A 128 -6.66 -11.38 -9.47
CA ARG A 128 -6.54 -10.26 -8.52
C ARG A 128 -7.08 -8.96 -9.13
N TRP A 129 -6.74 -8.68 -10.38
CA TRP A 129 -7.24 -7.50 -11.10
C TRP A 129 -8.74 -7.61 -11.40
N MET A 130 -9.24 -8.76 -11.86
CA MET A 130 -10.69 -9.01 -12.04
C MET A 130 -11.48 -8.78 -10.75
N ASP A 131 -11.02 -9.32 -9.61
CA ASP A 131 -11.66 -9.10 -8.31
C ASP A 131 -11.62 -7.61 -7.92
N TYR A 132 -10.51 -6.93 -8.16
CA TYR A 132 -10.39 -5.51 -7.90
C TYR A 132 -11.36 -4.67 -8.75
N ILE A 133 -11.42 -4.89 -10.07
CA ILE A 133 -12.31 -4.15 -10.97
C ILE A 133 -13.79 -4.44 -10.66
N GLN A 134 -14.19 -5.71 -10.47
CA GLN A 134 -15.60 -6.08 -10.21
C GLN A 134 -16.12 -5.59 -8.84
N ASN A 135 -15.24 -5.25 -7.89
CA ASN A 135 -15.59 -4.66 -6.60
C ASN A 135 -15.39 -3.14 -6.55
N LYS A 136 -14.97 -2.50 -7.66
CA LYS A 136 -14.78 -1.04 -7.77
C LYS A 136 -15.78 -0.40 -8.71
N GLU A 137 -16.05 -1.01 -9.85
CA GLU A 137 -17.11 -0.60 -10.77
C GLU A 137 -18.42 -1.33 -10.41
N GLU A 138 -19.55 -0.63 -10.39
CA GLU A 138 -20.84 -1.23 -10.06
C GLU A 138 -21.44 -1.98 -11.29
N PHE A 139 -20.79 -3.07 -11.70
CA PHE A 139 -21.19 -3.90 -12.85
C PHE A 139 -22.43 -4.79 -12.61
N ALA A 140 -23.16 -4.59 -11.52
CA ALA A 140 -24.35 -5.35 -11.17
C ALA A 140 -25.35 -5.42 -12.35
N LYS A 141 -25.72 -6.65 -12.74
CA LYS A 141 -26.60 -7.02 -13.87
C LYS A 141 -25.98 -6.91 -15.28
N LEU A 142 -24.76 -6.43 -15.45
CA LEU A 142 -24.05 -6.46 -16.75
C LEU A 142 -23.15 -7.69 -16.90
N PHE A 143 -22.52 -8.11 -15.82
CA PHE A 143 -21.59 -9.23 -15.78
C PHE A 143 -21.89 -10.15 -14.59
N GLU A 144 -21.70 -11.46 -14.77
CA GLU A 144 -21.69 -12.44 -13.68
C GLU A 144 -20.46 -12.23 -12.78
N THR A 145 -20.58 -12.42 -11.47
CA THR A 145 -19.45 -12.24 -10.55
C THR A 145 -18.40 -13.33 -10.77
N VAL A 146 -17.15 -12.95 -11.05
CA VAL A 146 -16.04 -13.90 -11.14
C VAL A 146 -15.71 -14.39 -9.73
N LEU A 147 -16.25 -15.56 -9.38
CA LEU A 147 -15.94 -16.23 -8.12
C LEU A 147 -14.46 -16.64 -8.10
N ILE A 148 -13.76 -16.16 -7.06
CA ILE A 148 -12.33 -16.37 -6.83
C ILE A 148 -12.16 -16.91 -5.42
N GLU A 149 -11.50 -18.06 -5.31
CA GLU A 149 -11.18 -18.68 -4.03
C GLU A 149 -10.09 -17.87 -3.32
N LYS A 150 -10.53 -16.99 -2.41
CA LYS A 150 -9.63 -16.18 -1.58
C LYS A 150 -9.04 -17.11 -0.51
N THR A 151 -7.78 -17.49 -0.70
CA THR A 151 -7.04 -18.35 0.23
C THR A 151 -7.14 -17.78 1.65
N GLN A 152 -7.61 -18.60 2.60
CA GLN A 152 -7.69 -18.17 3.99
C GLN A 152 -6.27 -17.93 4.52
N PHE A 153 -5.98 -16.68 4.88
CA PHE A 153 -4.76 -16.35 5.60
C PHE A 153 -4.84 -17.00 6.99
N VAL A 154 -4.19 -18.15 7.15
CA VAL A 154 -3.96 -18.78 8.46
C VAL A 154 -2.77 -18.09 9.10
N PRO A 155 -2.95 -17.30 10.18
CA PRO A 155 -1.82 -16.71 10.87
C PRO A 155 -0.97 -17.83 11.49
N GLN A 156 0.33 -17.82 11.25
CA GLN A 156 1.21 -18.80 11.90
C GLN A 156 1.14 -18.61 13.42
N ALA A 157 0.67 -19.64 14.13
CA ALA A 157 0.50 -19.58 15.57
C ALA A 157 1.88 -19.38 16.25
N LEU A 158 1.99 -18.32 17.06
CA LEU A 158 3.16 -18.06 17.90
C LEU A 158 3.42 -19.29 18.78
N LYS A 159 4.58 -19.93 18.60
CA LYS A 159 5.03 -21.04 19.44
C LYS A 159 5.16 -20.54 20.88
N THR A 160 4.22 -20.93 21.73
CA THR A 160 4.14 -20.45 23.12
C THR A 160 5.37 -20.90 23.89
N VAL A 161 6.20 -19.94 24.32
CA VAL A 161 7.33 -20.21 25.21
C VAL A 161 6.76 -20.75 26.53
N LYS A 162 7.26 -21.91 26.98
CA LYS A 162 6.82 -22.52 28.24
C LYS A 162 7.16 -21.59 29.40
N LYS A 163 6.13 -21.05 30.05
CA LYS A 163 6.28 -20.45 31.38
C LYS A 163 6.49 -21.58 32.39
N VAL A 164 7.47 -21.43 33.28
CA VAL A 164 7.64 -22.31 34.43
C VAL A 164 6.57 -21.95 35.46
N GLU A 165 5.81 -22.93 35.92
CA GLU A 165 4.92 -22.80 37.08
C GLU A 165 5.65 -23.30 38.34
N ASP A 166 5.32 -22.71 39.49
CA ASP A 166 5.72 -23.24 40.79
C ASP A 166 4.53 -23.26 41.77
N SER A 167 4.43 -24.37 42.49
CA SER A 167 3.67 -24.69 43.70
C SER A 167 2.33 -23.97 44.05
N ASN A 168 1.23 -24.69 43.78
CA ASN A 168 0.32 -25.30 44.80
C ASN A 168 -0.61 -24.41 45.69
N ALA A 169 -1.95 -24.54 45.54
CA ALA A 169 -2.84 -25.12 46.60
C ALA A 169 -4.39 -25.11 46.34
N LYS A 170 -4.99 -26.32 46.42
CA LYS A 170 -6.33 -26.70 46.98
C LYS A 170 -7.69 -26.15 46.46
N ARG A 171 -8.60 -27.14 46.24
CA ARG A 171 -10.09 -27.13 46.38
C ARG A 171 -10.90 -26.37 45.30
N THR A 172 -12.05 -26.86 44.80
CA THR A 172 -12.81 -28.13 45.00
C THR A 172 -13.61 -28.51 43.74
N ALA A 173 -13.98 -29.79 43.59
CA ALA A 173 -14.89 -30.33 42.54
C ALA A 173 -16.38 -30.35 43.05
N PRO A 174 -17.43 -30.86 42.36
CA PRO A 174 -17.44 -31.98 41.39
C PRO A 174 -18.37 -31.91 40.14
N GLU A 175 -18.19 -32.90 39.25
CA GLU A 175 -19.17 -33.53 38.31
C GLU A 175 -19.75 -32.68 37.14
N THR A 176 -20.21 -33.26 36.01
CA THR A 176 -20.70 -34.63 35.76
C THR A 176 -20.14 -35.31 34.48
N LYS A 177 -20.14 -36.64 34.53
CA LYS A 177 -19.77 -37.67 33.53
C LYS A 177 -20.33 -37.47 32.11
N ASN A 178 -19.57 -37.90 31.09
CA ASN A 178 -19.85 -39.19 30.41
C ASN A 178 -18.63 -39.69 29.60
N ALA A 179 -18.61 -40.98 29.26
CA ALA A 179 -17.39 -41.66 28.81
C ALA A 179 -17.61 -42.77 27.76
N SER A 180 -16.63 -42.90 26.86
CA SER A 180 -16.28 -44.11 26.10
C SER A 180 -14.87 -43.89 25.52
N SER A 181 -13.80 -44.50 26.03
CA SER A 181 -13.30 -45.85 25.64
C SER A 181 -13.32 -46.05 24.12
N SER A 182 -12.22 -46.37 23.43
CA SER A 182 -11.21 -47.40 23.72
C SER A 182 -9.98 -47.26 22.76
N VAL A 183 -8.80 -47.93 22.82
CA VAL A 183 -8.06 -48.72 23.85
C VAL A 183 -6.59 -48.92 23.38
N LYS A 184 -5.59 -48.62 24.24
CA LYS A 184 -4.16 -49.11 24.26
C LYS A 184 -3.34 -48.96 22.94
N VAL A 185 -2.03 -49.24 22.83
CA VAL A 185 -0.94 -49.78 23.69
C VAL A 185 0.31 -48.88 23.39
N ASP A 186 1.07 -48.30 24.32
CA ASP A 186 2.14 -48.87 25.19
C ASP A 186 3.10 -49.81 24.42
N LEU A 187 4.43 -49.62 24.33
CA LEU A 187 5.47 -49.61 25.39
C LEU A 187 6.77 -48.90 24.86
N LYS A 188 7.59 -48.21 25.67
CA LYS A 188 8.89 -48.63 26.29
C LYS A 188 9.84 -49.46 25.40
N GLU A 189 11.17 -49.29 25.38
CA GLU A 189 12.19 -48.40 26.00
C GLU A 189 13.54 -48.58 25.20
N LYS A 190 14.78 -48.14 25.51
CA LYS A 190 15.48 -47.56 26.69
C LYS A 190 16.71 -46.68 26.30
N LYS A 191 17.80 -46.73 27.08
CA LYS A 191 19.21 -46.25 26.90
C LYS A 191 20.17 -47.38 27.44
N PRO A 192 21.52 -47.29 27.58
CA PRO A 192 22.49 -46.18 27.37
C PRO A 192 23.90 -46.51 26.75
N ALA A 193 24.67 -45.45 26.41
CA ALA A 193 26.13 -45.14 26.59
C ALA A 193 27.27 -46.22 26.39
N ASP A 194 28.58 -45.91 26.30
CA ASP A 194 29.39 -44.66 26.32
C ASP A 194 30.81 -44.81 25.68
N MET A 195 31.51 -43.68 25.37
CA MET A 195 33.00 -43.47 25.26
C MET A 195 33.89 -44.37 24.33
N GLN A 196 35.13 -44.03 23.86
CA GLN A 196 36.01 -42.84 23.94
C GLN A 196 37.09 -42.75 22.78
N LYS A 197 37.41 -41.52 22.32
CA LYS A 197 38.67 -40.94 21.74
C LYS A 197 39.84 -41.81 21.16
N LYS A 198 40.36 -41.45 19.95
CA LYS A 198 41.65 -40.72 19.69
C LYS A 198 41.98 -40.44 18.18
N LYS A 199 43.11 -39.75 17.88
CA LYS A 199 43.56 -39.19 16.56
C LYS A 199 44.67 -40.02 15.86
N ALA A 200 44.83 -39.84 14.54
CA ALA A 200 46.12 -39.75 13.81
C ALA A 200 45.94 -39.09 12.40
N GLU A 201 47.03 -38.75 11.70
CA GLU A 201 47.06 -38.02 10.40
C GLU A 201 47.85 -38.81 9.31
N GLY A 202 47.61 -38.58 8.00
CA GLY A 202 48.30 -39.29 6.90
C GLY A 202 47.89 -38.85 5.47
N VAL A 203 48.80 -39.01 4.49
CA VAL A 203 48.89 -38.27 3.19
C VAL A 203 49.64 -39.18 2.17
N SER A 204 49.37 -39.32 0.85
CA SER A 204 48.35 -38.80 -0.12
C SER A 204 48.38 -39.62 -1.46
N GLN A 205 47.92 -39.03 -2.59
CA GLN A 205 48.16 -39.34 -4.03
C GLN A 205 47.06 -39.99 -4.94
N ALA A 206 47.06 -39.48 -6.18
CA ALA A 206 46.25 -39.72 -7.40
C ALA A 206 46.25 -41.18 -7.93
N ALA A 207 45.42 -41.64 -8.89
CA ALA A 207 44.19 -41.21 -9.62
C ALA A 207 43.56 -42.51 -10.25
N VAL A 208 42.40 -42.62 -10.93
CA VAL A 208 41.82 -41.99 -12.15
C VAL A 208 40.34 -42.46 -12.29
N ASP A 209 39.44 -41.70 -12.96
CA ASP A 209 38.10 -42.03 -13.56
C ASP A 209 37.27 -43.29 -13.13
N LYS A 210 35.92 -43.32 -13.07
CA LYS A 210 34.88 -42.58 -13.82
C LYS A 210 33.46 -42.81 -13.22
N LYS A 211 32.52 -41.85 -13.44
CA LYS A 211 31.07 -41.88 -13.12
C LYS A 211 30.74 -42.03 -11.61
N LYS A 212 29.84 -41.26 -11.00
CA LYS A 212 28.53 -40.74 -11.45
C LYS A 212 28.16 -39.48 -10.66
N LEU A 213 27.47 -38.51 -11.26
CA LEU A 213 26.91 -37.33 -10.56
C LEU A 213 25.65 -37.70 -9.76
N PRO A 214 25.44 -37.04 -8.61
CA PRO A 214 24.19 -36.28 -8.39
C PRO A 214 24.44 -34.76 -8.28
N GLU A 215 23.37 -33.97 -8.31
CA GLU A 215 23.45 -32.50 -8.27
C GLU A 215 24.07 -31.94 -6.98
N LYS A 216 24.77 -30.79 -7.13
CA LYS A 216 24.73 -29.76 -6.09
C LYS A 216 23.36 -29.10 -6.16
N GLU A 217 22.59 -29.20 -5.09
CA GLU A 217 21.53 -28.22 -4.82
C GLU A 217 22.19 -26.85 -4.70
N VAL A 218 22.09 -26.04 -5.76
CA VAL A 218 22.44 -24.62 -5.68
C VAL A 218 21.29 -23.94 -4.98
N ASP A 219 21.33 -24.01 -3.65
CA ASP A 219 20.42 -23.34 -2.73
C ASP A 219 20.57 -21.82 -2.93
N LYS A 220 19.83 -21.30 -3.92
CA LYS A 220 19.65 -19.88 -4.15
C LYS A 220 18.83 -19.33 -3.00
N LYS A 221 19.51 -19.05 -1.89
CA LYS A 221 19.07 -18.02 -0.96
C LYS A 221 18.87 -16.74 -1.75
N GLU A 222 17.62 -16.42 -2.02
CA GLU A 222 17.22 -15.03 -2.17
C GLU A 222 17.70 -14.32 -0.89
N GLU A 223 18.54 -13.29 -1.04
CA GLU A 223 19.05 -12.54 0.10
C GLU A 223 17.85 -11.90 0.82
N GLU A 224 17.43 -12.46 1.94
CA GLU A 224 16.28 -12.00 2.70
C GLU A 224 16.48 -10.52 3.07
N LEU A 225 15.66 -9.64 2.48
CA LEU A 225 15.82 -8.19 2.54
C LEU A 225 15.36 -7.64 3.90
N SER A 226 16.14 -7.94 4.92
CA SER A 226 15.92 -7.55 6.30
C SER A 226 16.27 -6.08 6.55
N VAL A 227 15.53 -5.45 7.46
CA VAL A 227 15.88 -4.13 8.02
C VAL A 227 17.29 -4.09 8.64
N SER A 228 17.83 -5.23 9.09
CA SER A 228 19.19 -5.32 9.64
C SER A 228 20.31 -4.99 8.65
N LEU A 229 20.00 -4.83 7.35
CA LEU A 229 20.92 -4.27 6.34
C LEU A 229 21.09 -2.75 6.45
N LEU A 230 20.13 -2.03 7.04
CA LEU A 230 20.16 -0.56 7.17
C LEU A 230 20.95 -0.13 8.41
N LYS A 231 21.95 0.75 8.23
CA LYS A 231 22.69 1.36 9.35
C LYS A 231 21.91 2.57 9.85
N ILE A 232 20.91 2.31 10.69
CA ILE A 232 20.08 3.34 11.31
C ILE A 232 20.77 3.77 12.61
N GLN A 233 21.05 5.07 12.76
CA GLN A 233 21.73 5.64 13.92
C GLN A 233 20.98 6.85 14.50
N ILE A 234 21.23 7.13 15.78
CA ILE A 234 20.82 8.37 16.45
C ILE A 234 21.85 9.47 16.18
N GLY A 235 21.41 10.65 15.76
CA GLY A 235 22.25 11.83 15.55
C GLY A 235 21.73 13.07 16.25
N LEU A 236 22.61 14.06 16.44
CA LEU A 236 22.30 15.38 16.97
C LEU A 236 22.59 16.43 15.88
N ILE A 237 21.56 17.16 15.44
CA ILE A 237 21.73 18.25 14.49
C ILE A 237 22.49 19.39 15.19
N ARG A 238 23.72 19.66 14.75
CA ARG A 238 24.59 20.74 15.29
C ARG A 238 24.31 22.08 14.64
N LYS A 239 23.96 22.08 13.35
CA LYS A 239 23.45 23.22 12.59
C LYS A 239 22.43 22.73 11.56
N ALA A 240 21.45 23.55 11.23
CA ALA A 240 20.66 23.42 10.02
C ALA A 240 20.57 24.78 9.31
N TRP A 241 20.45 24.79 7.98
CA TRP A 241 20.21 26.01 7.20
C TRP A 241 19.45 25.69 5.89
N LYS A 242 18.93 26.71 5.21
CA LYS A 242 18.27 26.54 3.90
C LYS A 242 19.31 26.22 2.81
N HIS A 243 18.96 25.31 1.90
CA HIS A 243 19.84 24.93 0.79
C HIS A 243 20.05 26.09 -0.20
N PRO A 244 21.29 26.40 -0.62
CA PRO A 244 21.62 27.63 -1.35
C PRO A 244 20.93 27.80 -2.71
N SER A 245 20.55 26.69 -3.36
CA SER A 245 19.88 26.69 -4.68
C SER A 245 18.47 26.07 -4.71
N ALA A 246 17.85 25.78 -3.55
CA ALA A 246 16.57 25.06 -3.51
C ALA A 246 15.73 25.32 -2.25
N ASP A 247 14.65 26.11 -2.38
CA ASP A 247 13.75 26.49 -1.27
C ASP A 247 13.04 25.31 -0.60
N SER A 248 12.96 24.15 -1.25
CA SER A 248 12.38 22.93 -0.70
C SER A 248 13.35 22.07 0.13
N LEU A 249 14.63 22.43 0.18
CA LEU A 249 15.68 21.64 0.82
C LEU A 249 16.31 22.39 2.01
N LEU A 250 16.64 21.63 3.05
CA LEU A 250 17.52 22.06 4.14
C LEU A 250 18.85 21.30 4.04
N VAL A 251 19.89 21.86 4.63
CA VAL A 251 21.19 21.22 4.83
C VAL A 251 21.44 21.16 6.34
N GLU A 252 21.80 19.97 6.83
CA GLU A 252 22.08 19.71 8.24
C GLU A 252 23.52 19.24 8.45
N GLU A 253 24.21 19.80 9.45
CA GLU A 253 25.39 19.18 10.06
C GLU A 253 24.92 18.27 11.19
N ILE A 254 25.05 16.96 11.04
CA ILE A 254 24.58 15.97 12.02
C ILE A 254 25.78 15.26 12.66
N ASP A 255 25.91 15.43 13.97
CA ASP A 255 26.83 14.68 14.81
C ASP A 255 26.27 13.28 15.05
N ILE A 256 27.07 12.26 14.76
CA ILE A 256 26.77 10.84 15.01
C ILE A 256 27.92 10.12 15.75
N GLY A 257 28.74 10.86 16.49
CA GLY A 257 29.90 10.31 17.22
C GLY A 257 31.09 9.92 16.31
N GLU A 258 31.02 10.25 15.02
CA GLU A 258 32.16 10.18 14.09
C GLU A 258 33.03 11.44 14.25
N ALA A 259 34.30 11.37 13.83
CA ALA A 259 35.28 12.47 14.01
C ALA A 259 34.96 13.78 13.25
N LYS A 260 33.91 13.77 12.42
CA LYS A 260 33.30 14.93 11.77
C LYS A 260 31.79 14.77 11.81
N CYS A 261 31.06 15.88 11.92
CA CYS A 261 29.63 15.86 11.63
C CYS A 261 29.42 15.54 10.15
N ARG A 262 28.42 14.71 9.83
CA ARG A 262 28.05 14.43 8.45
C ARG A 262 27.18 15.55 7.89
N GLN A 263 27.35 15.84 6.62
CA GLN A 263 26.44 16.75 5.91
C GLN A 263 25.26 15.93 5.36
N VAL A 264 24.04 16.30 5.72
CA VAL A 264 22.81 15.72 5.19
C VAL A 264 22.01 16.81 4.46
N VAL A 265 21.26 16.43 3.43
CA VAL A 265 20.34 17.32 2.73
C VAL A 265 18.95 16.70 2.77
N SER A 266 17.97 17.42 3.36
CA SER A 266 16.63 16.92 3.61
C SER A 266 15.55 17.73 2.88
N GLY A 267 14.39 17.10 2.61
CA GLY A 267 13.22 17.75 2.01
C GLY A 267 12.36 18.56 2.99
N LEU A 268 12.91 18.99 4.13
CA LEU A 268 12.13 19.45 5.28
C LEU A 268 11.77 20.94 5.29
N ALA A 269 12.25 21.73 4.34
CA ALA A 269 12.13 23.20 4.38
C ALA A 269 10.68 23.74 4.36
N LYS A 270 9.72 22.93 3.91
CA LYS A 270 8.28 23.23 3.96
C LYS A 270 7.59 22.91 5.30
N TYR A 271 8.24 22.13 6.16
CA TYR A 271 7.62 21.50 7.34
C TYR A 271 8.35 21.83 8.66
N CYS A 272 9.62 22.25 8.60
CA CYS A 272 10.45 22.57 9.76
C CYS A 272 11.28 23.84 9.51
N ASN A 273 11.36 24.74 10.48
CA ASN A 273 12.37 25.80 10.47
C ASN A 273 13.74 25.20 10.91
N PRO A 274 14.86 25.47 10.20
CA PRO A 274 16.22 25.21 10.68
C PRO A 274 16.50 25.48 12.18
N ASP A 275 15.95 26.56 12.74
CA ASP A 275 16.13 26.92 14.16
C ASP A 275 15.53 25.85 15.09
N GLN A 276 14.41 25.22 14.68
CA GLN A 276 13.70 24.16 15.41
C GLN A 276 14.35 22.77 15.22
N LEU A 277 15.25 22.64 14.24
CA LEU A 277 16.04 21.43 14.02
C LEU A 277 17.38 21.48 14.76
N THR A 278 17.93 22.66 15.00
CA THR A 278 19.21 22.81 15.71
C THR A 278 19.11 22.30 17.15
N ASN A 279 20.10 21.49 17.57
CA ASN A 279 20.12 20.70 18.81
C ASN A 279 19.01 19.63 18.95
N ARG A 280 18.22 19.34 17.91
CA ARG A 280 17.27 18.21 17.91
C ARG A 280 18.01 16.88 17.73
N ARG A 281 17.70 15.88 18.56
CA ARG A 281 18.06 14.48 18.28
C ARG A 281 17.13 13.92 17.20
N VAL A 282 17.71 13.28 16.19
CA VAL A 282 17.00 12.66 15.06
C VAL A 282 17.50 11.24 14.81
N VAL A 283 16.70 10.45 14.10
CA VAL A 283 17.10 9.12 13.61
C VAL A 283 17.45 9.23 12.12
N LEU A 284 18.57 8.65 11.68
CA LEU A 284 19.02 8.72 10.29
C LEU A 284 19.66 7.42 9.78
N ILE A 285 19.58 7.18 8.47
CA ILE A 285 20.32 6.11 7.78
C ILE A 285 21.68 6.65 7.35
N THR A 286 22.76 5.96 7.71
CA THR A 286 24.15 6.41 7.49
C THR A 286 24.96 5.51 6.54
N ASN A 287 24.41 4.38 6.08
CA ASN A 287 25.03 3.52 5.06
C ASN A 287 24.41 3.67 3.65
N VAL A 288 23.62 4.72 3.40
CA VAL A 288 23.30 5.09 2.00
C VAL A 288 24.57 5.53 1.27
N LYS A 289 24.69 5.21 -0.02
CA LYS A 289 25.78 5.75 -0.83
C LYS A 289 25.68 7.29 -0.87
N PRO A 290 26.70 8.05 -0.47
CA PRO A 290 26.68 9.50 -0.54
C PRO A 290 26.42 10.01 -1.96
N GLY A 291 25.63 11.08 -2.08
CA GLY A 291 25.21 11.64 -3.36
C GLY A 291 24.83 13.11 -3.28
N LYS A 292 24.91 13.81 -4.41
CA LYS A 292 24.54 15.23 -4.47
C LYS A 292 23.03 15.40 -4.62
N LEU A 293 22.45 16.30 -3.83
CA LEU A 293 21.15 16.91 -4.09
C LEU A 293 21.45 18.33 -4.58
N ARG A 294 21.11 18.63 -5.84
CA ARG A 294 21.60 19.83 -6.55
C ARG A 294 23.14 19.90 -6.48
N ASP A 295 23.69 20.98 -5.92
CA ASP A 295 25.12 21.25 -5.76
C ASP A 295 25.72 20.68 -4.45
N VAL A 296 24.91 20.50 -3.40
CA VAL A 296 25.35 20.06 -2.06
C VAL A 296 25.38 18.54 -1.93
N MET A 297 26.37 18.02 -1.21
CA MET A 297 26.57 16.59 -0.97
C MET A 297 25.81 16.12 0.27
N SER A 298 25.07 15.01 0.19
CA SER A 298 24.43 14.34 1.34
C SER A 298 25.09 12.99 1.63
N GLU A 299 25.36 12.73 2.91
CA GLU A 299 26.05 11.55 3.44
C GLU A 299 25.14 10.68 4.36
N GLY A 300 23.82 10.91 4.28
CA GLY A 300 22.80 10.22 5.06
C GLY A 300 21.38 10.56 4.60
N LEU A 301 20.38 10.02 5.31
CA LEU A 301 18.96 10.38 5.18
C LEU A 301 18.31 10.46 6.57
N VAL A 302 17.73 11.61 6.93
CA VAL A 302 16.91 11.74 8.16
C VAL A 302 15.59 10.98 7.98
N LEU A 303 15.28 10.09 8.93
CA LEU A 303 14.00 9.37 8.95
C LEU A 303 12.89 10.27 9.48
N CYS A 304 11.78 10.28 8.76
CA CYS A 304 10.60 11.08 9.07
C CYS A 304 9.34 10.21 9.03
N ALA A 305 8.32 10.57 9.81
CA ALA A 305 6.95 10.13 9.57
C ALA A 305 6.27 11.13 8.61
N SER A 306 5.35 10.66 7.77
CA SER A 306 4.46 11.52 6.98
C SER A 306 3.06 10.92 6.90
N ASN A 307 2.06 11.77 6.62
CA ASN A 307 0.74 11.31 6.20
C ASN A 307 0.74 10.88 4.71
N GLN A 308 -0.38 10.30 4.26
CA GLN A 308 -0.53 9.75 2.91
C GLN A 308 -0.33 10.80 1.80
N ASP A 309 -0.77 12.04 2.03
CA ASP A 309 -0.74 13.11 1.04
C ASP A 309 0.50 14.03 1.19
N HIS A 310 1.44 13.68 2.07
CA HIS A 310 2.64 14.44 2.43
C HIS A 310 2.40 15.92 2.84
N THR A 311 1.19 16.27 3.25
CA THR A 311 0.86 17.61 3.78
C THR A 311 1.39 17.82 5.20
N ALA A 312 1.76 16.74 5.91
CA ALA A 312 2.51 16.78 7.16
C ALA A 312 3.68 15.79 7.11
N VAL A 313 4.88 16.25 7.47
CA VAL A 313 6.12 15.47 7.54
C VAL A 313 6.91 15.89 8.78
N GLU A 314 7.27 14.94 9.65
CA GLU A 314 7.96 15.22 10.91
C GLU A 314 9.18 14.28 11.12
N PRO A 315 10.38 14.80 11.46
CA PRO A 315 11.53 13.98 11.80
C PRO A 315 11.30 13.10 13.02
N LEU A 316 11.62 11.80 12.91
CA LEU A 316 11.46 10.85 14.00
C LEU A 316 12.30 11.26 15.22
N LEU A 317 11.63 11.32 16.38
CA LEU A 317 12.27 11.62 17.65
C LEU A 317 13.05 10.41 18.15
N ALA A 318 14.32 10.64 18.52
CA ALA A 318 15.10 9.66 19.27
C ALA A 318 14.54 9.52 20.71
N PRO A 319 14.61 8.33 21.34
CA PRO A 319 14.26 8.17 22.75
C PRO A 319 15.07 9.10 23.66
N GLU A 320 14.46 9.51 24.78
CA GLU A 320 15.16 10.27 25.80
C GLU A 320 16.30 9.43 26.41
N GLY A 321 17.47 10.03 26.59
CA GLY A 321 18.69 9.34 27.03
C GLY A 321 19.47 8.60 25.92
N ALA A 322 18.94 8.46 24.70
CA ALA A 322 19.64 7.81 23.59
C ALA A 322 20.96 8.54 23.23
N LYS A 323 22.02 7.76 22.99
CA LYS A 323 23.38 8.26 22.77
C LYS A 323 23.59 8.66 21.31
N ILE A 324 24.39 9.70 21.10
CA ILE A 324 24.80 10.13 19.77
C ILE A 324 25.66 9.01 19.14
N GLY A 325 25.34 8.62 17.91
CA GLY A 325 25.98 7.50 17.19
C GLY A 325 25.41 6.12 17.50
N GLU A 326 24.48 5.98 18.45
CA GLU A 326 23.88 4.69 18.82
C GLU A 326 23.10 4.07 17.65
N CYS A 327 23.37 2.80 17.34
CA CYS A 327 22.68 2.07 16.28
C CYS A 327 21.30 1.56 16.74
N VAL A 328 20.26 1.82 15.97
CA VAL A 328 18.91 1.31 16.22
C VAL A 328 18.82 -0.14 15.75
N ALA A 329 18.58 -1.06 16.69
CA ALA A 329 18.38 -2.48 16.41
C ALA A 329 16.89 -2.87 16.47
N PHE A 330 16.52 -3.94 15.75
CA PHE A 330 15.15 -4.44 15.66
C PHE A 330 15.07 -5.87 16.22
N SER A 331 14.21 -6.08 17.22
CA SER A 331 14.03 -7.39 17.86
C SER A 331 13.59 -8.46 16.85
N GLY A 332 14.36 -9.54 16.73
CA GLY A 332 14.09 -10.63 15.77
C GLY A 332 14.63 -10.40 14.36
N HIS A 333 15.38 -9.31 14.13
CA HIS A 333 16.12 -9.07 12.89
C HIS A 333 17.63 -9.08 13.17
N ASP A 334 18.18 -10.26 13.41
CA ASP A 334 19.61 -10.43 13.63
C ASP A 334 20.40 -10.16 12.34
N GLY A 335 21.51 -9.43 12.45
CA GLY A 335 22.36 -9.09 11.30
C GLY A 335 23.27 -7.90 11.58
N LYS A 336 24.22 -7.66 10.69
CA LYS A 336 25.04 -6.44 10.65
C LYS A 336 24.60 -5.60 9.45
N PRO A 337 24.50 -4.27 9.58
CA PRO A 337 24.29 -3.39 8.43
C PRO A 337 25.38 -3.55 7.38
N GLU A 338 25.04 -3.34 6.10
CA GLU A 338 26.04 -3.22 5.03
C GLU A 338 26.89 -1.95 5.24
N ASP A 339 28.16 -1.96 4.84
CA ASP A 339 29.02 -0.76 4.93
C ASP A 339 28.49 0.38 4.05
N VAL A 340 28.04 0.04 2.84
CA VAL A 340 27.34 0.94 1.90
C VAL A 340 26.28 0.16 1.11
N LEU A 341 25.02 0.56 1.25
CA LEU A 341 23.86 0.02 0.53
C LEU A 341 24.03 0.15 -0.99
N ASN A 342 23.65 -0.89 -1.74
CA ASN A 342 23.81 -0.91 -3.18
C ASN A 342 22.61 -0.23 -3.89
N PRO A 343 22.80 0.92 -4.57
CA PRO A 343 21.70 1.64 -5.22
C PRO A 343 20.99 0.82 -6.31
N LYS A 344 21.69 -0.15 -6.93
CA LYS A 344 21.10 -1.04 -7.95
C LYS A 344 20.19 -2.13 -7.34
N LYS A 345 20.44 -2.56 -6.08
CA LYS A 345 19.57 -3.54 -5.40
C LYS A 345 18.24 -2.91 -4.94
N LYS A 346 18.16 -1.58 -4.80
CA LYS A 346 17.01 -0.83 -4.26
C LYS A 346 16.55 -1.36 -2.89
N GLN A 347 17.50 -1.64 -1.99
CA GLN A 347 17.23 -2.25 -0.68
C GLN A 347 16.31 -1.39 0.18
N LEU A 348 16.55 -0.07 0.27
CA LEU A 348 15.71 0.84 1.05
C LEU A 348 14.26 0.87 0.53
N ASP A 349 14.06 1.01 -0.78
CA ASP A 349 12.74 0.99 -1.44
C ASP A 349 11.94 -0.30 -1.12
N LYS A 350 12.63 -1.44 -0.94
CA LYS A 350 12.03 -2.75 -0.67
C LYS A 350 11.79 -3.03 0.82
N ILE A 351 12.62 -2.47 1.71
CA ILE A 351 12.47 -2.60 3.18
C ILE A 351 11.41 -1.62 3.72
N THR A 352 11.28 -0.45 3.12
CA THR A 352 10.39 0.62 3.60
C THR A 352 8.90 0.20 3.74
N PRO A 353 8.31 -0.59 2.82
CA PRO A 353 6.93 -1.07 2.97
C PRO A 353 6.68 -1.91 4.23
N ASP A 354 7.61 -2.79 4.63
CA ASP A 354 7.49 -3.59 5.87
C ASP A 354 7.59 -2.71 7.12
N LEU A 355 8.47 -1.70 7.11
CA LEU A 355 8.55 -0.70 8.18
C LEU A 355 7.24 0.07 8.34
N ILE A 356 6.65 0.54 7.22
CA ILE A 356 5.35 1.23 7.22
C ILE A 356 4.24 0.28 7.71
N GLN A 357 4.23 -0.99 7.27
CA GLN A 357 3.24 -1.98 7.67
C GLN A 357 3.33 -2.30 9.18
N LYS A 358 4.53 -2.55 9.71
CA LYS A 358 4.76 -2.83 11.14
C LYS A 358 4.42 -1.62 12.02
N PHE A 359 4.79 -0.41 11.60
CA PHE A 359 4.39 0.84 12.28
C PHE A 359 2.85 0.99 12.30
N THR A 360 2.22 0.78 11.15
CA THR A 360 0.76 0.88 10.96
C THR A 360 0.02 -0.12 11.85
N LEU A 361 0.40 -1.41 11.82
CA LEU A 361 -0.24 -2.45 12.63
C LEU A 361 -0.09 -2.20 14.14
N LYS A 362 1.05 -1.64 14.59
CA LYS A 362 1.31 -1.35 16.00
C LYS A 362 0.49 -0.16 16.51
N TYR A 363 0.49 0.96 15.80
CA TYR A 363 -0.11 2.21 16.30
C TYR A 363 -1.55 2.44 15.80
N PHE A 364 -1.92 1.87 14.66
CA PHE A 364 -3.24 1.95 14.04
C PHE A 364 -3.80 0.54 13.72
N PRO A 365 -3.97 -0.33 14.73
CA PRO A 365 -4.56 -1.65 14.52
C PRO A 365 -6.02 -1.55 14.01
N PRO A 366 -6.54 -2.54 13.25
CA PRO A 366 -7.84 -2.45 12.59
C PRO A 366 -9.01 -2.05 13.49
N ALA A 367 -9.01 -2.47 14.76
CA ALA A 367 -10.04 -2.05 15.72
C ALA A 367 -10.01 -0.54 16.02
N ARG A 368 -8.82 0.06 16.23
CA ARG A 368 -8.65 1.51 16.41
C ARG A 368 -9.07 2.25 15.14
N VAL A 369 -8.64 1.76 13.98
CA VAL A 369 -8.96 2.35 12.67
C VAL A 369 -10.46 2.34 12.42
N ASN A 370 -11.15 1.21 12.64
CA ASN A 370 -12.60 1.13 12.43
C ASN A 370 -13.38 2.02 13.39
N ARG A 371 -12.94 2.14 14.65
CA ARG A 371 -13.54 3.07 15.62
C ARG A 371 -13.41 4.52 15.15
N LEU A 372 -12.21 4.94 14.75
CA LEU A 372 -11.97 6.31 14.25
C LEU A 372 -12.67 6.59 12.91
N LYS A 373 -12.73 5.62 11.99
CA LYS A 373 -13.54 5.73 10.76
C LYS A 373 -15.02 5.97 11.07
N HIS A 374 -15.56 5.28 12.09
CA HIS A 374 -16.93 5.48 12.55
C HIS A 374 -17.13 6.85 13.25
N GLU A 375 -16.15 7.32 14.02
CA GLU A 375 -16.13 8.68 14.60
C GLU A 375 -16.11 9.78 13.51
N ILE A 376 -15.41 9.55 12.39
CA ILE A 376 -15.37 10.46 11.23
C ILE A 376 -16.71 10.43 10.46
N SER A 377 -17.24 9.25 10.12
CA SER A 377 -18.46 9.13 9.30
C SER A 377 -19.75 9.51 10.06
N ASN A 378 -19.72 9.44 11.39
CA ASN A 378 -20.78 9.91 12.27
C ASN A 378 -20.34 11.14 13.09
N PHE A 379 -19.43 11.95 12.55
CA PHE A 379 -19.20 13.30 13.06
C PHE A 379 -20.53 14.06 13.14
N GLN A 380 -20.68 14.96 14.12
CA GLN A 380 -21.84 15.84 14.22
C GLN A 380 -21.46 17.17 14.86
N GLN A 381 -21.91 18.27 14.24
CA GLN A 381 -21.82 19.59 14.85
C GLN A 381 -22.76 19.67 16.06
N SER A 382 -22.25 20.13 17.20
CA SER A 382 -23.07 20.46 18.37
C SER A 382 -23.73 21.81 18.15
N GLU A 383 -25.00 21.95 18.55
CA GLU A 383 -25.80 23.17 18.34
C GLU A 383 -25.19 24.42 19.00
N LEU A 384 -24.37 24.23 20.04
CA LEU A 384 -23.65 25.31 20.74
C LEU A 384 -22.28 25.66 20.10
N LYS A 385 -21.86 25.00 19.01
CA LYS A 385 -20.54 25.18 18.38
C LYS A 385 -20.65 25.79 16.99
N ASN A 386 -19.87 26.85 16.75
CA ASN A 386 -19.80 27.52 15.46
C ASN A 386 -19.11 26.65 14.38
N PHE A 387 -19.13 27.13 13.13
CA PHE A 387 -18.59 26.41 11.98
C PHE A 387 -17.07 26.16 12.09
N HIS A 388 -16.30 27.16 12.52
CA HIS A 388 -14.85 27.05 12.75
C HIS A 388 -14.51 25.91 13.74
N GLU A 389 -15.19 25.84 14.89
CA GLU A 389 -14.99 24.75 15.85
C GLU A 389 -15.40 23.39 15.31
N ALA A 390 -16.49 23.32 14.52
CA ALA A 390 -16.93 22.09 13.88
C ALA A 390 -15.87 21.58 12.89
N TRP A 391 -15.38 22.46 12.01
CA TRP A 391 -14.38 22.12 11.01
C TRP A 391 -13.03 21.75 11.63
N LYS A 392 -12.58 22.50 12.65
CA LYS A 392 -11.38 22.19 13.43
C LYS A 392 -11.43 20.79 14.04
N ARG A 393 -12.56 20.42 14.67
CA ARG A 393 -12.77 19.07 15.22
C ARG A 393 -12.84 17.99 14.14
N PHE A 394 -13.42 18.27 12.98
CA PHE A 394 -13.45 17.31 11.87
C PHE A 394 -12.04 17.06 11.31
N LYS A 395 -11.26 18.11 11.06
CA LYS A 395 -9.84 17.99 10.67
C LYS A 395 -9.00 17.27 11.72
N GLU A 396 -9.30 17.45 13.00
CA GLU A 396 -8.65 16.71 14.10
C GLU A 396 -8.99 15.21 14.09
N LEU A 397 -10.24 14.82 13.81
CA LEU A 397 -10.61 13.40 13.65
C LEU A 397 -9.90 12.75 12.45
N LEU A 398 -9.79 13.45 11.32
CA LEU A 398 -9.03 12.99 10.15
C LEU A 398 -7.54 12.80 10.49
N ARG A 399 -6.91 13.79 11.14
CA ARG A 399 -5.50 13.73 11.61
C ARG A 399 -5.25 12.57 12.58
N ASN A 400 -6.23 12.26 13.44
CA ASN A 400 -6.15 11.13 14.37
C ASN A 400 -6.21 9.74 13.67
N CYS A 401 -6.65 9.68 12.40
CA CYS A 401 -6.75 8.45 11.62
C CYS A 401 -6.17 8.63 10.19
N PRO A 402 -4.85 8.85 10.03
CA PRO A 402 -4.23 9.18 8.74
C PRO A 402 -4.34 8.08 7.67
N ILE A 403 -4.84 6.89 8.03
CA ILE A 403 -5.12 5.74 7.14
C ILE A 403 -6.63 5.49 6.97
N HIS A 404 -7.47 6.52 7.15
CA HIS A 404 -8.92 6.41 7.01
C HIS A 404 -9.37 5.96 5.61
N GLY A 405 -8.60 6.26 4.55
CA GLY A 405 -8.89 5.86 3.16
C GLY A 405 -10.13 6.52 2.53
N PHE A 406 -10.86 7.38 3.25
CA PHE A 406 -11.91 8.22 2.69
C PHE A 406 -11.35 9.22 1.66
N LEU A 407 -11.92 9.23 0.46
CA LEU A 407 -11.65 10.25 -0.57
C LEU A 407 -12.13 11.63 -0.07
N LEU A 408 -11.50 12.71 -0.56
CA LEU A 408 -11.86 14.10 -0.19
C LEU A 408 -13.36 14.41 -0.39
N ALA A 409 -13.98 13.87 -1.43
CA ALA A 409 -15.43 13.99 -1.65
C ALA A 409 -16.28 13.38 -0.53
N ALA A 410 -15.87 12.22 0.00
CA ALA A 410 -16.55 11.57 1.12
C ALA A 410 -16.31 12.35 2.43
N GLN A 411 -15.10 12.87 2.65
CA GLN A 411 -14.79 13.74 3.79
C GLN A 411 -15.68 15.00 3.78
N ASN A 412 -15.74 15.71 2.65
CA ASN A 412 -16.56 16.91 2.49
C ASN A 412 -18.07 16.61 2.66
N HIS A 413 -18.53 15.43 2.21
CA HIS A 413 -19.92 14.99 2.38
C HIS A 413 -20.26 14.62 3.84
N TYR A 414 -19.39 13.89 4.55
CA TYR A 414 -19.60 13.54 5.97
C TYR A 414 -19.64 14.79 6.84
N PHE A 415 -18.80 15.79 6.57
CA PHE A 415 -18.85 17.07 7.26
C PHE A 415 -20.18 17.80 6.99
N TYR A 416 -20.48 18.09 5.71
CA TYR A 416 -21.67 18.86 5.30
C TYR A 416 -23.00 18.26 5.78
N SER A 417 -23.18 16.94 5.58
CA SER A 417 -24.42 16.22 5.93
C SER A 417 -24.71 16.20 7.44
N ARG A 418 -23.71 16.58 8.25
CA ARG A 418 -23.77 16.59 9.73
C ARG A 418 -23.47 17.95 10.37
N LEU A 419 -23.37 19.01 9.55
CA LEU A 419 -23.49 20.39 10.00
C LEU A 419 -24.86 20.65 10.63
N ALA A 420 -24.91 21.58 11.59
CA ALA A 420 -26.15 22.15 12.10
C ALA A 420 -26.88 22.95 10.99
N PRO A 421 -28.23 23.09 11.03
CA PRO A 421 -28.99 23.71 9.95
C PRO A 421 -28.50 25.12 9.58
N THR A 422 -28.20 25.95 10.57
CA THR A 422 -27.68 27.32 10.38
C THR A 422 -26.36 27.33 9.60
N SER A 423 -25.39 26.53 10.04
CA SER A 423 -24.08 26.40 9.39
C SER A 423 -24.18 25.77 7.99
N ARG A 424 -25.14 24.87 7.76
CA ARG A 424 -25.41 24.32 6.43
C ARG A 424 -25.95 25.37 5.47
N SER A 425 -26.96 26.14 5.89
CA SER A 425 -27.49 27.25 5.08
C SER A 425 -26.45 28.33 4.77
N SER A 426 -25.46 28.56 5.65
CA SER A 426 -24.31 29.42 5.34
C SER A 426 -23.43 28.85 4.21
N VAL A 427 -23.19 27.53 4.19
CA VAL A 427 -22.47 26.86 3.10
C VAL A 427 -23.28 26.92 1.80
N ASP A 428 -24.58 26.61 1.86
CA ASP A 428 -25.49 26.60 0.70
C ASP A 428 -25.59 27.98 0.03
N TYR A 429 -25.60 29.05 0.83
CA TYR A 429 -25.52 30.43 0.35
C TYR A 429 -24.16 30.72 -0.30
N ALA A 430 -23.05 30.33 0.32
CA ALA A 430 -21.69 30.59 -0.18
C ALA A 430 -21.33 29.81 -1.45
N ILE A 431 -21.96 28.66 -1.72
CA ILE A 431 -21.86 27.93 -2.99
C ILE A 431 -22.93 28.30 -4.02
N GLY A 432 -23.92 29.13 -3.65
CA GLY A 432 -25.01 29.55 -4.53
C GLY A 432 -25.97 28.42 -4.91
N GLY A 433 -26.17 27.39 -4.07
CA GLY A 433 -27.06 26.28 -4.37
C GLY A 433 -26.65 24.94 -3.73
N SER A 434 -26.58 23.88 -4.53
CA SER A 434 -26.29 22.51 -4.06
C SER A 434 -24.80 22.17 -4.10
N ILE A 435 -24.30 21.48 -3.07
CA ILE A 435 -22.92 20.95 -3.01
C ILE A 435 -22.56 20.02 -4.19
N GLN A 436 -23.55 19.48 -4.90
CA GLN A 436 -23.34 18.61 -6.07
C GLN A 436 -22.82 19.36 -7.30
N ASN A 437 -22.84 20.71 -7.30
CA ASN A 437 -22.48 21.55 -8.44
C ASN A 437 -21.05 22.15 -8.36
N ARG A 438 -20.33 21.97 -7.24
CA ARG A 438 -18.96 22.46 -7.03
C ARG A 438 -17.93 21.35 -7.26
N SER A 439 -16.69 21.70 -7.59
CA SER A 439 -15.60 20.73 -7.56
C SER A 439 -15.24 20.36 -6.12
N VAL A 440 -14.60 19.20 -5.95
CA VAL A 440 -14.29 18.64 -4.63
C VAL A 440 -13.21 19.45 -3.89
N GLY A 441 -12.26 20.05 -4.62
CA GLY A 441 -11.25 20.94 -4.05
C GLY A 441 -11.86 22.25 -3.58
N ASP A 442 -12.58 22.95 -4.46
CA ASP A 442 -13.27 24.21 -4.18
C ASP A 442 -14.12 24.18 -2.89
N LEU A 443 -14.84 23.07 -2.67
CA LEU A 443 -15.72 22.92 -1.51
C LEU A 443 -14.92 22.75 -0.21
N HIS A 444 -13.72 22.17 -0.28
CA HIS A 444 -12.79 22.07 0.84
C HIS A 444 -12.13 23.43 1.14
N ASP A 445 -11.69 24.13 0.09
CA ASP A 445 -11.08 25.47 0.20
C ASP A 445 -12.10 26.51 0.70
N LEU A 446 -13.38 26.35 0.36
CA LEU A 446 -14.48 27.11 0.95
C LEU A 446 -14.65 26.82 2.45
N TYR A 447 -14.53 25.56 2.90
CA TYR A 447 -14.61 25.26 4.32
C TYR A 447 -13.43 25.86 5.09
N GLU A 448 -12.22 25.91 4.52
CA GLU A 448 -11.11 26.67 5.12
C GLU A 448 -11.39 28.17 5.14
N THR A 449 -11.85 28.75 4.03
CA THR A 449 -12.20 30.18 3.95
C THR A 449 -13.28 30.58 4.96
N MET A 450 -14.36 29.80 5.07
CA MET A 450 -15.43 30.02 6.04
C MET A 450 -14.98 29.77 7.48
N SER A 451 -14.09 28.80 7.71
CA SER A 451 -13.49 28.55 9.02
C SER A 451 -12.73 29.77 9.51
N ASP A 452 -11.90 30.36 8.67
CA ASP A 452 -11.02 31.47 9.05
C ASP A 452 -11.78 32.81 9.14
N GLN A 453 -12.86 32.98 8.37
CA GLN A 453 -13.75 34.15 8.46
C GLN A 453 -14.49 34.28 9.81
N PHE A 454 -14.66 33.19 10.58
CA PHE A 454 -15.25 33.21 11.93
C PHE A 454 -14.21 33.24 13.06
N VAL A 455 -12.98 33.69 12.77
CA VAL A 455 -11.89 33.90 13.75
C VAL A 455 -11.63 35.40 14.04
N MET A 456 -12.31 36.30 13.33
CA MET A 456 -12.36 37.75 13.60
C MET A 456 -13.69 38.15 14.24
#